data_AF-A0A954I6L0-F1
#
_entry.id   AF-A0A954I6L0-F1
#
_cell.length_a   1.000
_cell.length_b   1.000
_cell.length_c   1.000
_cell.angle_alpha   90.00
_cell.angle_beta   90.00
_cell.angle_gamma   90.00
#
_symmetry.space_group_name_H-M   'P 1'
#
loop_
_entity.id
_entity.type
_entity.pdbx_description
1 polymer ?
#
loop_
_entity_poly.entity_id
_entity_poly.type
_entity_poly.pdbx_seq_one_letter_code
_entity_poly.pdbx_strand_id
1 'polypeptide(L)'
;LNNALDALGLNGQSVPENEMARKLESALSDLLQKDIKLTDGEPDPAANGQEAEAPSTFIFSQTDPLRVQFDNNQLVLFMRMGVAQEGKEEIPEQIIEIPINLSVADGKIILDPGRIGVTSLDEPDKLKQVTRANQIRRILSRRFERKEKDAKINLQPENEKGLEVTVTTLQTMDGWLTTEVR
;
A
#
# COMPACT_ATOMS: atom_id res chain seq x y z
N LEU A 1 7.96 11.10 -6.86
CA LEU A 1 7.15 10.02 -6.26
C LEU A 1 5.89 9.75 -7.07
N ASN A 2 4.89 10.64 -7.04
CA ASN A 2 3.61 10.43 -7.73
C ASN A 2 3.74 10.23 -9.26
N ASN A 3 4.65 10.93 -9.94
CA ASN A 3 4.92 10.70 -11.37
C ASN A 3 5.43 9.29 -11.69
N ALA A 4 6.15 8.64 -10.77
CA ALA A 4 6.60 7.26 -10.96
C ALA A 4 5.46 6.26 -10.69
N LEU A 5 4.55 6.58 -9.77
CA LEU A 5 3.34 5.80 -9.55
C LEU A 5 2.38 5.88 -10.75
N ASP A 6 2.31 7.03 -11.41
CA ASP A 6 1.55 7.18 -12.66
C ASP A 6 2.13 6.30 -13.79
N ALA A 7 3.45 6.09 -13.81
CA ALA A 7 4.12 5.25 -14.79
C ALA A 7 3.79 3.75 -14.66
N LEU A 8 3.16 3.33 -13.56
CA LEU A 8 2.69 1.95 -13.37
C LEU A 8 1.53 1.58 -14.30
N GLY A 9 0.85 2.58 -14.88
CA GLY A 9 -0.23 2.35 -15.82
C GLY A 9 -1.43 1.63 -15.20
N LEU A 10 -1.67 1.80 -13.90
CA LEU A 10 -2.83 1.20 -13.20
C LEU A 10 -4.18 1.80 -13.66
N ASN A 11 -4.15 2.86 -14.47
CA ASN A 11 -5.34 3.56 -14.97
C ASN A 11 -6.29 2.58 -15.67
N GLY A 12 -7.48 2.39 -15.09
CA GLY A 12 -8.50 1.48 -15.63
C GLY A 12 -8.16 0.00 -15.55
N GLN A 13 -7.09 -0.39 -14.86
CA GLN A 13 -6.71 -1.79 -14.76
C GLN A 13 -7.60 -2.52 -13.76
N SER A 14 -8.04 -3.72 -14.16
CA SER A 14 -8.56 -4.73 -13.25
C SER A 14 -7.41 -5.59 -12.77
N VAL A 15 -7.15 -5.57 -11.47
CA VAL A 15 -6.04 -6.26 -10.83
C VAL A 15 -6.59 -7.24 -9.81
N PRO A 16 -6.33 -8.55 -9.96
CA PRO A 16 -6.66 -9.54 -8.94
C PRO A 16 -6.05 -9.19 -7.58
N GLU A 17 -6.76 -9.47 -6.50
CA GLU A 17 -6.35 -9.11 -5.14
C GLU A 17 -4.95 -9.66 -4.77
N ASN A 18 -4.64 -10.89 -5.22
CA ASN A 18 -3.34 -11.54 -5.01
C ASN A 18 -2.19 -10.91 -5.82
N GLU A 19 -2.48 -10.16 -6.89
CA GLU A 19 -1.48 -9.50 -7.73
C GLU A 19 -1.24 -8.03 -7.35
N MET A 20 -2.19 -7.42 -6.65
CA MET A 20 -2.12 -6.01 -6.24
C MET A 20 -0.87 -5.70 -5.42
N ALA A 21 -0.59 -6.53 -4.42
CA ALA A 21 0.58 -6.37 -3.57
C ALA A 21 1.86 -6.38 -4.42
N ARG A 22 2.01 -7.34 -5.33
CA ARG A 22 3.20 -7.45 -6.20
C ARG A 22 3.35 -6.24 -7.12
N LYS A 23 2.26 -5.72 -7.68
CA LYS A 23 2.30 -4.50 -8.51
C LYS A 23 2.73 -3.28 -7.68
N LEU A 24 2.23 -3.15 -6.45
CA LEU A 24 2.60 -2.06 -5.54
C LEU A 24 4.06 -2.21 -5.04
N GLU A 25 4.48 -3.43 -4.75
CA GLU A 25 5.86 -3.77 -4.40
C GLU A 25 6.82 -3.41 -5.53
N SER A 26 6.55 -3.86 -6.76
CA SER A 26 7.34 -3.50 -7.94
C SER A 26 7.41 -1.99 -8.11
N ALA A 27 6.28 -1.31 -7.93
CA ALA A 27 6.22 0.14 -8.05
C ALA A 27 7.07 0.89 -7.05
N LEU A 28 6.90 0.55 -5.77
CA LEU A 28 7.70 1.12 -4.69
C LEU A 28 9.16 0.73 -4.86
N SER A 29 9.42 -0.44 -5.43
CA SER A 29 10.77 -0.93 -5.67
C SER A 29 11.49 -0.15 -6.74
N ASP A 30 10.85 0.04 -7.90
CA ASP A 30 11.37 0.85 -9.00
C ASP A 30 11.57 2.30 -8.54
N LEU A 31 10.62 2.82 -7.75
CA LEU A 31 10.62 4.17 -7.24
C LEU A 31 11.72 4.43 -6.20
N LEU A 32 11.91 3.48 -5.27
CA LEU A 32 12.94 3.57 -4.23
C LEU A 32 14.28 2.96 -4.68
N GLN A 33 14.34 2.46 -5.92
CA GLN A 33 15.44 1.69 -6.50
C GLN A 33 15.92 0.54 -5.59
N LYS A 34 14.97 -0.16 -4.94
CA LYS A 34 15.22 -1.19 -3.92
C LYS A 34 14.13 -2.24 -3.89
N ASP A 35 14.40 -3.46 -3.45
CA ASP A 35 13.34 -4.46 -3.27
C ASP A 35 12.43 -4.10 -2.06
N ILE A 36 11.25 -3.55 -2.37
CA ILE A 36 10.20 -3.22 -1.42
C ILE A 36 9.15 -4.32 -1.45
N LYS A 37 9.30 -5.28 -0.54
CA LYS A 37 8.22 -6.20 -0.14
C LYS A 37 7.24 -5.56 0.84
N LEU A 38 5.96 -5.61 0.52
CA LEU A 38 4.82 -5.22 1.34
C LEU A 38 4.07 -6.46 1.86
N THR A 39 4.33 -7.63 1.26
CA THR A 39 3.76 -8.94 1.56
C THR A 39 4.86 -10.00 1.68
N ASP A 40 4.65 -11.05 2.48
CA ASP A 40 5.65 -12.13 2.67
C ASP A 40 5.49 -13.29 1.67
N GLY A 41 4.58 -13.18 0.71
CA GLY A 41 4.16 -14.28 -0.16
C GLY A 41 2.64 -14.33 -0.32
N GLU A 42 2.14 -15.42 -0.91
CA GLU A 42 0.71 -15.67 -1.14
C GLU A 42 -0.15 -15.34 0.09
N PRO A 43 -1.41 -14.90 -0.11
CA PRO A 43 -2.33 -14.66 1.01
C PRO A 43 -2.26 -15.81 2.00
N ASP A 44 -2.07 -15.50 3.29
CA ASP A 44 -2.36 -16.47 4.33
C ASP A 44 -3.83 -16.89 4.14
N PRO A 45 -4.12 -18.17 3.80
CA PRO A 45 -5.48 -18.60 3.58
C PRO A 45 -6.20 -18.56 4.93
N ALA A 46 -6.85 -17.44 5.20
CA ALA A 46 -7.67 -17.22 6.39
C ALA A 46 -6.95 -17.58 7.70
N ALA A 47 -6.04 -16.72 8.15
CA ALA A 47 -5.80 -16.60 9.58
C ALA A 47 -7.16 -16.37 10.26
N ASN A 48 -7.65 -17.40 10.98
CA ASN A 48 -8.92 -17.49 11.73
C ASN A 48 -10.12 -18.21 11.07
N GLY A 49 -9.91 -19.32 10.35
CA GLY A 49 -10.97 -20.35 10.19
C GLY A 49 -12.29 -19.87 9.56
N GLN A 50 -12.25 -18.76 8.83
CA GLN A 50 -13.36 -18.26 8.02
C GLN A 50 -13.25 -18.89 6.64
N GLU A 51 -14.38 -19.33 6.08
CA GLU A 51 -14.45 -19.81 4.70
C GLU A 51 -13.68 -18.86 3.77
N ALA A 52 -12.86 -19.45 2.90
CA ALA A 52 -12.10 -18.72 1.90
C ALA A 52 -13.10 -17.94 1.03
N GLU A 53 -13.14 -16.63 1.23
CA GLU A 53 -13.98 -15.77 0.41
C GLU A 53 -13.51 -15.84 -1.05
N ALA A 54 -14.46 -15.75 -1.98
CA ALA A 54 -14.17 -15.75 -3.41
C ALA A 54 -13.11 -14.68 -3.74
N PRO A 55 -12.20 -14.92 -4.70
CA PRO A 55 -11.18 -13.95 -5.07
C PRO A 55 -11.78 -12.60 -5.43
N SER A 56 -11.22 -11.52 -4.89
CA SER A 56 -11.62 -10.16 -5.24
C SER A 56 -10.78 -9.64 -6.41
N THR A 57 -11.36 -8.78 -7.23
CA THR A 57 -10.66 -8.01 -8.27
C THR A 57 -10.82 -6.54 -7.97
N PHE A 58 -9.70 -5.82 -7.90
CA PHE A 58 -9.67 -4.37 -7.76
C PHE A 58 -9.76 -3.72 -9.13
N ILE A 59 -10.69 -2.77 -9.30
CA ILE A 59 -10.89 -2.05 -10.56
C ILE A 59 -10.41 -0.62 -10.33
N PHE A 60 -9.20 -0.30 -10.78
CA PHE A 60 -8.60 1.02 -10.56
C PHE A 60 -9.25 2.09 -11.44
N SER A 61 -9.36 3.30 -10.90
CA SER A 61 -9.86 4.48 -11.62
C SER A 61 -9.07 4.70 -12.91
N GLN A 62 -9.76 5.19 -13.94
CA GLN A 62 -9.13 5.65 -15.17
C GLN A 62 -8.26 6.89 -14.97
N THR A 63 -8.55 7.65 -13.91
CA THR A 63 -7.89 8.92 -13.61
C THR A 63 -7.30 8.86 -12.21
N ASP A 64 -5.99 9.06 -12.13
CA ASP A 64 -5.28 9.18 -10.86
C ASP A 64 -5.57 8.03 -9.86
N PRO A 65 -5.29 6.77 -10.23
CA PRO A 65 -5.67 5.61 -9.43
C PRO A 65 -4.87 5.47 -8.13
N LEU A 66 -3.69 6.08 -8.05
CA LEU A 66 -2.74 5.87 -6.97
C LEU A 66 -1.94 7.14 -6.68
N ARG A 67 -2.00 7.60 -5.43
CA ARG A 67 -1.16 8.69 -4.91
C ARG A 67 -0.53 8.31 -3.60
N VAL A 68 0.64 8.88 -3.35
CA VAL A 68 1.29 8.81 -2.05
C VAL A 68 1.57 10.22 -1.55
N GLN A 69 1.36 10.41 -0.26
CA GLN A 69 1.69 11.61 0.49
C GLN A 69 2.56 11.23 1.68
N PHE A 70 3.53 12.08 2.00
CA PHE A 70 4.34 11.96 3.20
C PHE A 70 4.00 13.12 4.13
N ASP A 71 3.53 12.82 5.33
CA ASP A 71 3.16 13.83 6.33
C ASP A 71 3.29 13.25 7.74
N ASN A 72 3.76 14.03 8.71
CA ASN A 72 3.76 13.68 10.13
C ASN A 72 4.27 12.27 10.49
N ASN A 73 5.43 11.86 9.94
CA ASN A 73 6.00 10.51 10.06
C ASN A 73 5.13 9.36 9.50
N GLN A 74 4.15 9.71 8.66
CA GLN A 74 3.28 8.77 7.96
C GLN A 74 3.48 8.87 6.45
N LEU A 75 3.44 7.70 5.80
CA LEU A 75 3.15 7.56 4.39
C LEU A 75 1.65 7.30 4.27
N VAL A 76 0.93 8.15 3.55
CA VAL A 76 -0.49 7.94 3.25
C VAL A 76 -0.63 7.50 1.80
N LEU A 77 -1.14 6.29 1.62
CA LEU A 77 -1.47 5.72 0.31
C LEU A 77 -2.92 6.01 -0.01
N PHE A 78 -3.16 6.76 -1.08
CA PHE A 78 -4.49 7.01 -1.63
C PHE A 78 -4.71 6.15 -2.86
N MET A 79 -5.81 5.41 -2.89
CA MET A 79 -6.21 4.58 -4.02
C MET A 79 -7.62 4.94 -4.46
N ARG A 80 -7.82 5.08 -5.76
CA ARG A 80 -9.15 5.22 -6.35
C ARG A 80 -9.48 3.92 -7.07
N MET A 81 -10.37 3.13 -6.48
CA MET A 81 -10.73 1.82 -7.03
C MET A 81 -12.11 1.33 -6.60
N GLY A 82 -12.74 0.53 -7.45
CA GLY A 82 -13.87 -0.35 -7.13
C GLY A 82 -13.41 -1.76 -6.79
N VAL A 83 -14.37 -2.61 -6.39
CA VAL A 83 -14.10 -4.02 -6.06
C VAL A 83 -15.19 -4.92 -6.65
N ALA A 84 -14.78 -5.91 -7.43
CA ALA A 84 -15.66 -6.98 -7.91
C ALA A 84 -15.30 -8.30 -7.21
N GLN A 85 -16.31 -9.09 -6.86
CA GLN A 85 -16.14 -10.42 -6.26
C GLN A 85 -17.23 -11.34 -6.80
N GLU A 86 -16.87 -12.59 -7.13
CA GLU A 86 -17.83 -13.55 -7.65
C GLU A 86 -19.00 -13.77 -6.68
N GLY A 87 -20.23 -13.69 -7.19
CA GLY A 87 -21.45 -13.87 -6.38
C GLY A 87 -21.83 -12.69 -5.49
N LYS A 88 -21.13 -11.56 -5.54
CA LYS A 88 -21.47 -10.33 -4.82
C LYS A 88 -21.71 -9.15 -5.76
N GLU A 89 -22.44 -8.15 -5.28
CA GLU A 89 -22.60 -6.88 -5.99
C GLU A 89 -21.24 -6.18 -6.12
N GLU A 90 -20.96 -5.66 -7.32
CA GLU A 90 -19.77 -4.86 -7.57
C GLU A 90 -19.82 -3.57 -6.73
N ILE A 91 -18.71 -3.28 -6.06
CA ILE A 91 -18.52 -2.04 -5.32
C ILE A 91 -17.99 -0.99 -6.30
N PRO A 92 -18.72 0.11 -6.53
CA PRO A 92 -18.27 1.18 -7.42
C PRO A 92 -17.03 1.88 -6.85
N GLU A 93 -16.37 2.70 -7.68
CA GLU A 93 -15.15 3.41 -7.30
C GLU A 93 -15.27 4.14 -5.96
N GLN A 94 -14.30 3.87 -5.07
CA GLN A 94 -14.14 4.51 -3.77
C GLN A 94 -12.77 5.18 -3.70
N ILE A 95 -12.67 6.22 -2.87
CA ILE A 95 -11.38 6.76 -2.42
C ILE A 95 -11.00 6.00 -1.15
N ILE A 96 -9.86 5.33 -1.20
CA ILE A 96 -9.32 4.53 -0.10
C ILE A 96 -8.05 5.20 0.39
N GLU A 97 -7.95 5.35 1.70
CA GLU A 97 -6.82 5.98 2.37
C GLU A 97 -6.20 4.99 3.35
N ILE A 98 -4.92 4.71 3.18
CA ILE A 98 -4.15 3.83 4.07
C ILE A 98 -2.99 4.63 4.65
N PRO A 99 -3.11 5.14 5.89
CA PRO A 99 -1.97 5.70 6.60
C PRO A 99 -1.02 4.57 7.01
N ILE A 100 0.27 4.75 6.83
CA ILE A 100 1.33 3.82 7.22
C ILE A 100 2.33 4.59 8.07
N ASN A 101 2.42 4.25 9.36
CA ASN A 101 3.39 4.86 10.25
C ASN A 101 4.78 4.31 9.91
N LEU A 102 5.75 5.22 9.76
CA LEU A 102 7.14 4.89 9.53
C LEU A 102 7.94 5.14 10.81
N SER A 103 8.60 4.11 11.32
CA SER A 103 9.51 4.27 12.46
C SER A 103 10.76 3.40 12.33
N VAL A 104 11.77 3.70 13.15
CA VAL A 104 12.98 2.89 13.27
C VAL A 104 13.12 2.47 14.72
N ALA A 105 13.20 1.17 14.96
CA ALA A 105 13.45 0.61 16.29
C ALA A 105 14.27 -0.68 16.16
N ASP A 106 15.17 -0.92 17.12
CA ASP A 106 15.98 -2.14 17.19
C ASP A 106 16.76 -2.48 15.90
N GLY A 107 17.23 -1.46 15.18
CA GLY A 107 17.94 -1.63 13.91
C GLY A 107 17.03 -2.07 12.76
N LYS A 108 15.71 -1.88 12.89
CA LYS A 108 14.72 -2.20 11.88
C LYS A 108 13.87 -0.98 11.53
N ILE A 109 13.50 -0.88 10.26
CA ILE A 109 12.45 -0.02 9.76
C ILE A 109 11.11 -0.73 9.96
N ILE A 110 10.19 -0.08 10.68
CA ILE A 110 8.85 -0.58 10.93
C ILE A 110 7.87 0.17 10.04
N LEU A 111 7.06 -0.59 9.31
CA LEU A 111 5.93 -0.12 8.53
C LEU A 111 4.67 -0.61 9.24
N ASP A 112 3.88 0.30 9.81
CA ASP A 112 2.70 -0.05 10.59
C ASP A 112 1.43 0.60 10.01
N PRO A 113 0.64 -0.16 9.21
CA PRO A 113 -0.61 0.31 8.64
C PRO A 113 -1.63 0.70 9.71
N GLY A 114 -2.14 1.92 9.62
CA GLY A 114 -3.21 2.43 10.47
C GLY A 114 -4.60 2.06 9.95
N ARG A 115 -5.60 2.81 10.42
CA ARG A 115 -6.99 2.56 10.06
C ARG A 115 -7.27 2.96 8.61
N ILE A 116 -7.76 2.00 7.83
CA ILE A 116 -8.15 2.23 6.43
C ILE A 116 -9.41 3.11 6.35
N GLY A 117 -9.26 4.28 5.73
CA GLY A 117 -10.33 5.18 5.33
C GLY A 117 -10.96 4.72 4.01
N VAL A 118 -12.28 4.85 3.89
CA VAL A 118 -13.01 4.55 2.65
C VAL A 118 -14.12 5.57 2.50
N THR A 119 -14.07 6.32 1.41
CA THR A 119 -14.98 7.42 1.10
C THR A 119 -15.63 7.16 -0.26
N SER A 120 -16.94 7.37 -0.34
CA SER A 120 -17.67 7.25 -1.61
C SER A 120 -17.48 8.48 -2.46
N LEU A 121 -17.40 8.28 -3.77
CA LEU A 121 -17.52 9.36 -4.74
C LEU A 121 -18.99 9.74 -4.96
N ASP A 122 -19.88 8.74 -5.09
CA ASP A 122 -21.22 8.96 -5.63
C ASP A 122 -22.37 8.27 -4.87
N GLU A 123 -22.14 7.59 -3.73
CA GLU A 123 -23.21 6.89 -3.00
C GLU A 123 -23.95 7.79 -1.99
N PRO A 124 -25.23 8.15 -2.23
CA PRO A 124 -26.03 8.92 -1.28
C PRO A 124 -26.52 8.08 -0.09
N ASP A 125 -26.62 6.74 -0.23
CA ASP A 125 -27.07 5.86 0.85
C ASP A 125 -25.94 5.54 1.83
N LYS A 126 -26.01 6.18 3.01
CA LYS A 126 -25.02 6.01 4.09
C LYS A 126 -24.92 4.56 4.59
N LEU A 127 -26.02 3.80 4.64
CA LEU A 127 -26.00 2.43 5.14
C LEU A 127 -25.29 1.51 4.15
N LYS A 128 -25.60 1.65 2.85
CA LYS A 128 -24.89 0.91 1.80
C LYS A 128 -23.40 1.25 1.77
N GLN A 129 -23.06 2.53 1.93
CA GLN A 129 -21.67 2.96 1.98
C GLN A 129 -20.90 2.35 3.16
N VAL A 130 -21.53 2.27 4.35
CA VAL A 130 -20.90 1.63 5.52
C VAL A 130 -20.63 0.15 5.25
N THR A 131 -21.58 -0.57 4.64
CA THR A 131 -21.41 -1.98 4.28
C THR A 131 -20.27 -2.18 3.29
N ARG A 132 -20.24 -1.39 2.20
CA ARG A 132 -19.17 -1.42 1.19
C ARG A 132 -17.80 -1.08 1.79
N ALA A 133 -17.74 -0.04 2.62
CA ALA A 133 -16.52 0.36 3.31
C ALA A 133 -15.99 -0.75 4.22
N ASN A 134 -16.86 -1.45 4.94
CA ASN A 134 -16.45 -2.57 5.79
C ASN A 134 -15.94 -3.77 4.99
N GLN A 135 -16.54 -4.05 3.83
CA GLN A 135 -16.05 -5.09 2.92
C GLN A 135 -14.65 -4.75 2.39
N ILE A 136 -14.44 -3.53 1.89
CA ILE A 136 -13.13 -3.05 1.42
C ILE A 136 -12.08 -3.12 2.53
N ARG A 137 -12.39 -2.60 3.72
CA ARG A 137 -11.47 -2.64 4.87
C ARG A 137 -11.04 -4.05 5.20
N ARG A 138 -11.98 -5.01 5.20
CA ARG A 138 -11.71 -6.41 5.53
C ARG A 138 -10.83 -7.09 4.47
N ILE A 139 -11.03 -6.78 3.19
CA ILE A 139 -10.19 -7.29 2.11
C ILE A 139 -8.76 -6.75 2.26
N LEU A 140 -8.61 -5.43 2.44
CA LEU A 140 -7.30 -4.78 2.49
C LEU A 140 -6.54 -5.03 3.80
N SER A 141 -7.21 -5.11 4.94
CA SER A 141 -6.55 -5.35 6.24
C SER A 141 -5.84 -6.71 6.30
N ARG A 142 -6.27 -7.68 5.49
CA ARG A 142 -5.60 -8.99 5.33
C ARG A 142 -4.30 -8.91 4.52
N ARG A 143 -4.06 -7.79 3.84
CA ARG A 143 -2.93 -7.59 2.93
C ARG A 143 -1.91 -6.61 3.48
N PHE A 144 -2.39 -5.57 4.16
CA PHE A 144 -1.57 -4.54 4.77
C PHE A 144 -1.36 -4.85 6.25
N GLU A 145 -0.39 -5.73 6.53
CA GLU A 145 0.04 -6.06 7.89
C GLU A 145 1.29 -5.27 8.29
N ARG A 146 1.54 -5.18 9.60
CA ARG A 146 2.78 -4.59 10.11
C ARG A 146 3.99 -5.36 9.59
N LYS A 147 4.99 -4.64 9.09
CA LYS A 147 6.24 -5.20 8.60
C LYS A 147 7.43 -4.59 9.33
N GLU A 148 8.45 -5.41 9.50
CA GLU A 148 9.77 -4.97 9.97
C GLU A 148 10.81 -5.38 8.95
N LYS A 149 11.67 -4.44 8.57
CA LYS A 149 12.80 -4.67 7.65
C LYS A 149 14.09 -4.24 8.29
N ASP A 150 15.19 -4.86 7.91
CA ASP A 150 16.51 -4.41 8.36
C ASP A 150 16.72 -2.94 7.96
N ALA A 151 17.22 -2.13 8.90
CA ALA A 151 17.54 -0.73 8.66
C ALA A 151 18.86 -0.55 7.88
N LYS A 152 19.59 -1.63 7.62
CA LYS A 152 20.78 -1.63 6.77
C LYS A 152 20.40 -1.41 5.31
N ILE A 153 21.03 -0.41 4.73
CA ILE A 153 20.93 -0.05 3.33
C ILE A 153 22.32 -0.21 2.72
N ASN A 154 22.41 -0.94 1.60
CA ASN A 154 23.59 -0.88 0.76
C ASN A 154 23.43 0.27 -0.24
N LEU A 155 24.18 1.35 -0.05
CA LEU A 155 24.28 2.43 -1.02
C LEU A 155 25.32 2.03 -2.06
N GLN A 156 24.86 1.59 -3.24
CA GLN A 156 25.72 1.42 -4.41
C GLN A 156 25.56 2.65 -5.32
N PRO A 157 26.52 3.58 -5.36
CA PRO A 157 26.67 4.44 -6.53
C PRO A 157 26.97 3.55 -7.74
N GLU A 158 26.49 3.91 -8.93
CA GLU A 158 26.56 3.11 -10.17
C GLU A 158 27.95 2.55 -10.54
N ASN A 159 29.04 2.97 -9.88
CA ASN A 159 30.42 2.58 -10.21
C ASN A 159 31.37 2.29 -9.03
N GLU A 160 30.90 2.05 -7.79
CA GLU A 160 31.80 1.76 -6.65
C GLU A 160 31.37 0.61 -5.74
N LYS A 161 32.32 0.08 -4.94
CA LYS A 161 32.06 -0.92 -3.89
C LYS A 161 30.97 -0.38 -2.95
N GLY A 162 29.87 -1.10 -2.83
CA GLY A 162 28.71 -0.69 -2.04
C GLY A 162 29.06 -0.33 -0.59
N LEU A 163 28.50 0.77 -0.11
CA LEU A 163 28.62 1.24 1.26
C LEU A 163 27.39 0.75 2.04
N GLU A 164 27.57 -0.20 2.97
CA GLU A 164 26.53 -0.55 3.93
C GLU A 164 26.42 0.57 4.98
N VAL A 165 25.26 1.21 5.01
CA VAL A 165 24.90 2.23 6.00
C VAL A 165 23.67 1.77 6.77
N THR A 166 23.54 2.14 8.03
CA THR A 166 22.36 1.81 8.85
C THR A 166 21.48 3.03 9.01
N VAL A 167 20.21 2.95 8.63
CA VAL A 167 19.23 4.00 8.92
C VAL A 167 19.01 4.07 10.42
N THR A 168 19.24 5.23 11.00
CA THR A 168 18.99 5.48 12.42
C THR A 168 17.71 6.27 12.64
N THR A 169 17.32 7.10 11.67
CA THR A 169 16.20 8.03 11.78
C THR A 169 15.42 8.09 10.47
N LEU A 170 14.09 8.08 10.55
CA LEU A 170 13.18 8.38 9.45
C LEU A 170 12.29 9.56 9.86
N GLN A 171 12.20 10.58 9.01
CA GLN A 171 11.32 11.72 9.21
C GLN A 171 10.59 12.02 7.91
N THR A 172 9.31 12.35 7.99
CA THR A 172 8.57 12.88 6.85
C THR A 172 8.13 14.30 7.14
N MET A 173 8.45 15.22 6.24
CA MET A 173 8.12 16.64 6.38
C MET A 173 7.92 17.26 5.00
N ASP A 174 6.83 18.00 4.82
CA ASP A 174 6.51 18.75 3.59
C ASP A 174 6.59 17.91 2.31
N GLY A 175 6.10 16.66 2.36
CA GLY A 175 6.11 15.75 1.21
C GLY A 175 7.45 15.06 0.94
N TRP A 176 8.47 15.28 1.77
CA TRP A 176 9.77 14.62 1.71
C TRP A 176 9.90 13.51 2.76
N LEU A 177 10.67 12.48 2.41
CA LEU A 177 11.19 11.49 3.35
C LEU A 177 12.69 11.77 3.55
N THR A 178 13.09 12.05 4.78
CA THR A 178 14.47 12.27 5.19
C THR A 178 14.93 11.13 6.06
N THR A 179 16.14 10.62 5.77
CA THR A 179 16.75 9.51 6.50
C THR A 179 18.12 9.93 7.02
N GLU A 180 18.41 9.66 8.29
CA GLU A 180 19.78 9.75 8.82
C GLU A 180 20.42 8.36 8.80
N VAL A 181 21.70 8.29 8.44
CA VAL A 181 22.44 7.04 8.32
C VAL A 181 23.78 7.09 9.05
N ARG A 182 24.22 5.95 9.58
CA ARG A 182 25.53 5.76 10.22
C ARG A 182 26.29 4.59 9.59
#